data_AF-A0A950CD73-F1
#
_entry.id   AF-A0A950CD73-F1
#
_cell.length_a   1.000
_cell.length_b   1.000
_cell.length_c   1.000
_cell.angle_alpha   90.00
_cell.angle_beta   90.00
_cell.angle_gamma   90.00
#
_symmetry.space_group_name_H-M   'P 1'
#
loop_
_entity.id
_entity.type
_entity.pdbx_description
1 polymer ?
#
loop_
_entity_poly.entity_id
_entity_poly.type
_entity_poly.pdbx_seq_one_letter_code
_entity_poly.pdbx_strand_id
1 'polypeptide(L)'
;AEKGNLQNTREYRNCQYMTPETERTTHFFWNYLNNFEGDDSTISRSLLDSLIEGFHEDKAIIERQQRTLDEDPGFQMLGILADGPLAHFRRVLGKLIDAEQAEAAASVSAARPIPVAQAT
;
A
#
# COMPACT_ATOMS: atom_id res chain seq x y z
N ALA A 1 14.84 -21.04 16.38
CA ALA A 1 13.89 -20.89 15.26
C ALA A 1 13.32 -22.23 14.77
N GLU A 2 14.11 -23.18 14.25
CA GLU A 2 13.62 -24.44 13.63
C GLU A 2 12.82 -25.40 14.54
N LYS A 3 12.84 -25.19 15.86
CA LYS A 3 12.08 -25.97 16.86
C LYS A 3 11.12 -25.13 17.72
N GLY A 4 10.75 -23.92 17.28
CA GLY A 4 9.78 -23.06 17.98
C GLY A 4 10.25 -22.42 19.28
N ASN A 5 11.49 -22.66 19.73
CA ASN A 5 12.06 -21.89 20.84
C ASN A 5 12.54 -20.51 20.32
N LEU A 6 11.82 -19.46 20.74
CA LEU A 6 12.10 -18.05 20.47
C LEU A 6 12.69 -17.33 21.69
N GLN A 7 12.92 -18.03 22.82
CA GLN A 7 13.55 -17.41 23.98
C GLN A 7 14.93 -16.84 23.59
N ASN A 8 15.19 -15.60 24.01
CA ASN A 8 16.41 -14.84 23.72
C ASN A 8 16.67 -14.59 22.22
N THR A 9 15.65 -14.68 21.37
CA THR A 9 15.77 -14.31 19.96
C THR A 9 15.52 -12.82 19.76
N ARG A 10 16.35 -12.19 18.91
CA ARG A 10 16.12 -10.83 18.45
C ARG A 10 14.98 -10.85 17.43
N GLU A 11 13.88 -10.20 17.77
CA GLU A 11 12.73 -10.06 16.88
C GLU A 11 12.66 -8.64 16.34
N TYR A 12 12.29 -8.56 15.07
CA TYR A 12 12.01 -7.33 14.37
C TYR A 12 10.61 -7.43 13.76
N ARG A 13 9.82 -6.38 13.90
CA ARG A 13 8.46 -6.30 13.33
C ARG A 13 8.34 -5.03 12.52
N ASN A 14 8.08 -5.20 11.24
CA ASN A 14 7.90 -4.10 10.31
C ASN A 14 6.42 -3.96 9.96
N CYS A 15 5.91 -2.75 10.02
CA CYS A 15 4.60 -2.39 9.49
C CYS A 15 4.78 -1.26 8.47
N GLN A 16 4.43 -1.53 7.21
CA GLN A 16 4.44 -0.56 6.14
C GLN A 16 3.03 -0.43 5.58
N TYR A 17 2.58 0.79 5.37
CA TYR A 17 1.27 1.06 4.83
C TYR A 17 1.26 2.38 4.06
N MET A 18 0.33 2.49 3.14
CA MET A 18 0.20 3.63 2.24
C MET A 18 -1.21 4.19 2.33
N THR A 19 -1.33 5.50 2.17
CA THR A 19 -2.62 6.18 2.04
C THR A 19 -2.57 7.05 0.80
N PRO A 20 -3.40 6.75 -0.23
CA PRO A 20 -3.48 7.59 -1.41
C PRO A 20 -3.82 9.04 -1.02
N GLU A 21 -3.10 10.00 -1.59
CA GLU A 21 -3.40 11.44 -1.48
C GLU A 21 -4.09 11.92 -2.75
N THR A 22 -3.54 11.55 -3.91
CA THR A 22 -4.12 11.76 -5.23
C THR A 22 -4.05 10.47 -6.03
N GLU A 23 -4.51 10.51 -7.28
CA GLU A 23 -4.34 9.39 -8.23
C GLU A 23 -2.86 9.02 -8.44
N ARG A 24 -1.93 9.96 -8.20
CA ARG A 24 -0.51 9.82 -8.56
C ARG A 24 0.46 10.06 -7.40
N THR A 25 -0.07 10.31 -6.21
CA THR A 25 0.73 10.58 -5.00
C THR A 25 0.14 9.82 -3.82
N THR A 26 1.02 9.42 -2.90
CA THR A 26 0.64 8.65 -1.72
C THR A 26 1.50 9.07 -0.54
N HIS A 27 0.94 8.95 0.66
CA HIS A 27 1.71 9.01 1.89
C HIS A 27 2.17 7.59 2.24
N PHE A 28 3.49 7.41 2.35
CA PHE A 28 4.10 6.14 2.73
C PHE A 28 4.50 6.21 4.20
N PHE A 29 3.96 5.33 5.02
CA PHE A 29 4.25 5.22 6.44
C PHE A 29 4.94 3.90 6.75
N TRP A 30 5.91 3.94 7.67
CA TRP A 30 6.56 2.75 8.19
C TRP A 30 6.78 2.85 9.69
N ASN A 31 6.81 1.67 10.32
CA ASN A 31 7.26 1.51 11.69
C ASN A 31 8.09 0.24 11.79
N TYR A 32 9.20 0.31 12.50
CA TYR A 32 10.07 -0.81 12.75
C TYR A 32 10.28 -0.97 14.26
N LEU A 33 9.78 -2.08 14.79
CA LEU A 33 9.77 -2.39 16.21
C LEU A 33 10.75 -3.53 16.48
N ASN A 34 11.41 -3.48 17.63
CA ASN A 34 12.31 -4.54 18.08
C ASN A 34 12.06 -4.89 19.57
N ASN A 35 12.45 -6.09 19.99
CA ASN A 35 12.20 -6.61 21.35
C ASN A 35 13.43 -6.63 22.27
N PHE A 36 14.55 -6.06 21.86
CA PHE A 36 15.85 -6.31 22.50
C PHE A 36 16.68 -5.05 22.77
N GLU A 37 16.20 -3.89 22.35
CA GLU A 37 16.84 -2.62 22.63
C GLU A 37 16.47 -2.17 24.05
N GLY A 38 17.48 -2.17 24.94
CA GLY A 38 17.36 -1.59 26.28
C GLY A 38 17.48 -0.07 26.22
N ASP A 39 18.27 0.52 27.11
CA ASP A 39 18.47 1.98 27.13
C ASP A 39 19.36 2.50 25.99
N ASP A 40 20.08 1.62 25.29
CA ASP A 40 20.95 1.97 24.16
C ASP A 40 20.19 1.94 22.83
N SER A 41 19.87 3.12 22.30
CA SER A 41 19.17 3.30 21.03
C SER A 41 20.06 3.23 19.77
N THR A 42 21.29 2.73 19.87
CA THR A 42 22.22 2.65 18.73
C THR A 42 21.69 1.78 17.59
N ILE A 43 20.97 0.70 17.91
CA ILE A 43 20.50 -0.26 16.91
C ILE A 43 19.33 0.33 16.12
N SER A 44 18.37 0.97 16.79
CA SER A 44 17.28 1.71 16.16
C SER A 44 17.79 2.84 15.30
N ARG A 45 18.83 3.57 15.74
CA ARG A 45 19.43 4.64 14.93
C ARG A 45 20.08 4.09 13.66
N SER A 46 20.92 3.06 13.79
CA SER A 46 21.52 2.41 12.63
C SER A 46 20.47 1.84 11.67
N LEU A 47 19.39 1.27 12.21
CA LEU A 47 18.31 0.71 11.42
C LEU A 47 17.49 1.80 10.71
N LEU A 48 17.24 2.92 11.38
CA LEU A 48 16.58 4.09 10.78
C LEU A 48 17.39 4.58 9.57
N ASP A 49 18.70 4.72 9.71
CA ASP A 49 19.57 5.16 8.62
C ASP A 49 19.49 4.22 7.42
N SER A 50 19.59 2.90 7.65
CA SER A 50 19.44 1.89 6.59
C SER A 50 18.04 1.87 5.95
N LEU A 51 16.98 2.10 6.73
CA LEU A 51 15.62 2.16 6.20
C LEU A 51 15.41 3.39 5.32
N ILE A 52 15.97 4.54 5.70
CA ILE A 52 15.91 5.77 4.90
C ILE A 52 16.65 5.58 3.58
N GLU A 53 17.83 4.97 3.61
CA GLU A 53 18.61 4.67 2.40
C GLU A 53 17.83 3.77 1.44
N GLY A 54 17.35 2.62 1.92
CA GLY A 54 16.55 1.69 1.10
C GLY A 54 15.25 2.31 0.57
N PHE A 55 14.58 3.14 1.39
CA PHE A 55 13.39 3.86 0.95
C PHE A 55 13.66 4.80 -0.23
N HIS A 56 14.81 5.48 -0.24
CA HIS A 56 15.17 6.36 -1.36
C HIS A 56 15.41 5.58 -2.66
N GLU A 57 15.97 4.37 -2.57
CA GLU A 57 16.11 3.46 -3.72
C GLU A 57 14.74 3.04 -4.26
N ASP A 58 13.87 2.52 -3.39
CA ASP A 58 12.51 2.10 -3.76
C ASP A 58 11.71 3.25 -4.36
N LYS A 59 11.78 4.44 -3.74
CA LYS A 59 11.11 5.65 -4.22
C LYS A 59 11.53 5.99 -5.65
N ALA A 60 12.83 5.96 -5.95
CA ALA A 60 13.33 6.28 -7.28
C ALA A 60 12.80 5.31 -8.35
N ILE A 61 12.71 4.02 -8.01
CA ILE A 61 12.17 2.98 -8.90
C ILE A 61 10.67 3.18 -9.12
N ILE A 62 9.89 3.34 -8.05
CA ILE A 62 8.43 3.48 -8.10
C ILE A 62 8.03 4.74 -8.87
N GLU A 63 8.67 5.89 -8.60
CA GLU A 63 8.38 7.12 -9.32
C GLU A 63 8.73 7.02 -10.81
N ARG A 64 9.77 6.24 -11.16
CA ARG A 64 10.09 5.97 -12.57
C ARG A 64 9.05 5.08 -13.22
N GLN A 65 8.62 4.00 -12.55
CA GLN A 65 7.56 3.13 -13.03
C GLN A 65 6.29 3.93 -13.32
N GLN A 66 5.92 4.85 -12.43
CA GLN A 66 4.75 5.69 -12.62
C GLN A 66 4.83 6.57 -13.88
N ARG A 67 6.01 7.16 -14.17
CA ARG A 67 6.22 7.90 -15.43
C ARG A 67 6.09 6.99 -16.65
N THR A 68 6.65 5.78 -16.59
CA THR A 68 6.57 4.82 -17.69
C THR A 68 5.14 4.36 -17.97
N LEU A 69 4.31 4.20 -16.93
CA LEU A 69 2.88 3.88 -17.10
C LEU A 69 2.10 5.04 -17.74
N ASP A 70 2.52 6.29 -17.55
CA ASP A 70 1.87 7.43 -18.21
C ASP A 70 2.21 7.52 -19.69
N GLU A 71 3.46 7.19 -20.01
CA GLU A 71 3.97 7.19 -21.38
C GLU A 71 3.30 6.10 -22.23
N ASP A 72 2.92 4.97 -21.61
CA ASP A 72 2.19 3.88 -22.26
C ASP A 72 0.96 3.42 -21.44
N PRO A 73 -0.20 4.06 -21.63
CA PRO A 73 -1.45 3.66 -20.97
C PRO A 73 -1.93 2.25 -21.36
N GLY A 74 -1.41 1.68 -22.45
CA GLY A 74 -1.73 0.32 -22.89
C GLY A 74 -0.86 -0.76 -22.25
N PHE A 75 0.17 -0.36 -21.50
CA PHE A 75 1.16 -1.27 -20.95
C PHE A 75 0.53 -2.39 -20.13
N GLN A 76 0.85 -3.63 -20.50
CA GLN A 76 0.44 -4.83 -19.77
C GLN A 76 1.62 -5.37 -18.98
N MET A 77 1.47 -5.43 -17.66
CA MET A 77 2.53 -5.94 -16.79
C MET A 77 2.77 -7.43 -17.04
N LEU A 78 4.01 -7.78 -17.38
CA LEU A 78 4.45 -9.17 -17.51
C LEU A 78 4.85 -9.70 -16.13
N GLY A 79 4.13 -10.69 -15.64
CA GLY A 79 4.42 -11.33 -14.36
C GLY A 79 5.54 -12.37 -14.47
N ILE A 80 6.35 -12.47 -13.42
CA ILE A 80 7.31 -13.56 -13.18
C ILE A 80 6.85 -14.44 -12.02
N LEU A 81 7.55 -15.55 -11.78
CA LEU A 81 7.21 -16.49 -10.70
C LEU A 81 7.17 -15.83 -9.30
N ALA A 82 8.01 -14.81 -9.07
CA ALA A 82 8.05 -14.08 -7.81
C ALA A 82 6.82 -13.18 -7.56
N ASP A 83 6.02 -12.89 -8.61
CA ASP A 83 4.90 -11.94 -8.52
C ASP A 83 3.59 -12.57 -8.02
N GLY A 84 3.61 -13.83 -7.60
CA GLY A 84 2.43 -14.52 -7.06
C GLY A 84 1.69 -13.72 -5.98
N PRO A 85 2.38 -13.17 -4.96
CA PRO A 85 1.78 -12.32 -3.94
C PRO A 85 1.18 -11.01 -4.51
N LEU A 86 1.89 -10.36 -5.44
CA LEU A 86 1.42 -9.11 -6.07
C LEU A 86 0.15 -9.35 -6.90
N ALA A 87 0.11 -10.43 -7.68
CA ALA A 87 -1.07 -10.82 -8.45
C ALA A 87 -2.26 -11.12 -7.53
N HIS A 88 -2.02 -11.79 -6.40
CA HIS A 88 -3.06 -12.02 -5.40
C HIS A 88 -3.59 -10.71 -4.80
N PHE A 89 -2.69 -9.80 -4.41
CA PHE A 89 -3.05 -8.49 -3.86
C PHE A 89 -3.94 -7.70 -4.83
N ARG A 90 -3.51 -7.54 -6.09
CA ARG A 90 -4.29 -6.82 -7.11
C ARG A 90 -5.68 -7.39 -7.32
N ARG A 91 -5.80 -8.73 -7.33
CA ARG A 91 -7.09 -9.40 -7.47
C ARG A 91 -8.01 -9.14 -6.27
N VAL A 92 -7.48 -9.13 -5.04
CA VAL A 92 -8.27 -8.85 -3.84
C VAL A 92 -8.67 -7.38 -3.80
N LEU A 93 -7.74 -6.47 -4.04
CA LEU A 93 -8.01 -5.03 -4.07
C LEU A 93 -9.04 -4.67 -5.15
N GLY A 94 -8.91 -5.23 -6.36
CA GLY A 94 -9.88 -5.02 -7.44
C GLY A 94 -11.30 -5.42 -7.04
N LYS A 95 -11.48 -6.56 -6.35
CA LYS A 95 -12.80 -6.96 -5.84
C LYS A 95 -13.40 -5.99 -4.83
N LEU A 96 -12.56 -5.37 -3.98
CA LEU A 96 -13.01 -4.38 -3.01
C LEU A 96 -13.47 -3.11 -3.74
N ILE A 97 -12.68 -2.64 -4.71
CA ILE A 97 -13.02 -1.48 -5.55
C ILE A 97 -14.32 -1.74 -6.33
N ASP A 98 -14.48 -2.91 -6.95
CA ASP A 98 -15.69 -3.27 -7.69
C ASP A 98 -16.93 -3.26 -6.77
N ALA A 99 -16.79 -3.74 -5.54
CA ALA A 99 -17.86 -3.73 -4.55
C ALA A 99 -18.24 -2.30 -4.13
N GLU A 100 -17.25 -1.44 -3.85
CA GLU A 100 -17.45 -0.02 -3.54
C GLU A 100 -18.17 0.71 -4.69
N GLN A 101 -17.77 0.45 -5.94
CA GLN A 101 -18.39 1.05 -7.12
C GLN A 101 -19.84 0.58 -7.32
N ALA A 102 -20.13 -0.70 -7.08
CA ALA A 102 -21.49 -1.23 -7.16
C ALA A 102 -22.42 -0.61 -6.10
N GLU A 103 -21.93 -0.44 -4.87
CA GLU A 103 -22.67 0.22 -3.79
C GLU A 103 -22.92 1.70 -4.11
N ALA A 104 -21.91 2.41 -4.59
CA ALA A 104 -22.06 3.80 -5.05
C ALA A 104 -23.11 3.92 -6.16
N ALA A 105 -23.08 3.05 -7.17
CA ALA A 105 -24.07 3.06 -8.25
C ALA A 105 -25.50 2.78 -7.77
N ALA A 106 -25.66 1.85 -6.81
CA ALA A 106 -26.96 1.57 -6.20
C ALA A 106 -27.50 2.76 -5.39
N SER A 107 -26.63 3.47 -4.67
CA SER A 107 -26.99 4.67 -3.90
C SER A 107 -27.47 5.81 -4.80
N VAL A 108 -26.84 6.00 -5.97
CA VAL A 108 -27.23 7.00 -6.98
C VAL A 108 -28.59 6.66 -7.59
N SER A 109 -28.85 5.38 -7.87
CA SER A 109 -30.15 4.91 -8.39
C SER A 109 -31.30 5.09 -7.38
N ALA A 110 -31.02 4.95 -6.08
CA ALA A 110 -31.99 5.13 -5.01
C ALA A 110 -32.35 6.62 -4.73
N ALA A 111 -31.46 7.55 -5.09
CA ALA A 111 -31.71 8.99 -5.00
C ALA A 111 -32.65 9.44 -6.14
N ARG A 112 -33.96 9.20 -5.98
CA ARG A 112 -35.00 9.68 -6.90
C ARG A 112 -34.92 11.21 -7.04
N PRO A 113 -35.03 11.79 -8.26
CA PRO A 113 -35.10 13.24 -8.41
C PRO A 113 -36.38 13.75 -7.72
N ILE A 114 -36.23 14.74 -6.84
CA ILE A 114 -37.35 15.44 -6.22
C ILE A 114 -38.15 16.08 -7.36
N PRO A 115 -39.45 15.77 -7.54
CA PRO A 115 -40.24 16.42 -8.57
C PRO A 115 -40.37 17.90 -8.22
N VAL A 116 -39.76 18.75 -9.03
CA VAL A 116 -39.96 20.20 -8.95
C VAL A 116 -41.39 20.46 -9.44
N ALA A 117 -42.29 20.76 -8.51
CA ALA A 117 -43.64 21.20 -8.86
C ALA A 117 -43.53 22.49 -9.67
N GLN A 118 -43.90 22.45 -10.95
CA GLN A 118 -44.01 23.66 -11.77
C GLN A 118 -45.17 24.50 -11.21
N ALA A 119 -44.82 25.66 -10.63
CA ALA A 119 -45.81 26.64 -10.19
C ALA A 119 -46.38 27.36 -11.42
N THR A 120 -47.72 27.35 -11.52
CA THR A 120 -48.56 28.05 -12.48
C THR A 120 -48.60 29.56 -12.26
#